data_AF-A0A3D5ULD7-F1
#
_entry.id   AF-A0A3D5ULD7-F1
#
_cell.length_a   1.000
_cell.length_b   1.000
_cell.length_c   1.000
_cell.angle_alpha   90.00
_cell.angle_beta   90.00
_cell.angle_gamma   90.00
#
_symmetry.space_group_name_H-M   'P 1'
#
loop_
_entity.id
_entity.type
_entity.pdbx_description
1 polymer ?
#
loop_
_entity_poly.entity_id
_entity_poly.type
_entity_poly.pdbx_seq_one_letter_code
_entity_poly.pdbx_strand_id
1 'polypeptide(L)' 'MSNLEKNYMEKTREETIEDLKSNEQKGLSEQQAKNRLREYGRNQFAQKSGVSPWA' A
#
# COMPACT_ATOMS: atom_id res chain seq x y z
N MET A 1 -8.65 14.13 14.66
CA MET A 1 -8.26 12.83 14.07
C MET A 1 -7.76 13.13 12.66
N SER A 2 -6.48 12.97 12.35
CA SER A 2 -5.94 11.68 11.93
C SER A 2 -4.41 11.70 12.02
N ASN A 3 -3.82 10.79 12.79
CA ASN A 3 -2.43 10.33 12.59
C ASN A 3 -2.34 9.77 11.16
N LEU A 4 -1.55 10.33 10.23
CA LEU A 4 -0.92 9.52 9.18
C LEU A 4 0.14 10.24 8.30
N GLU A 5 1.12 10.94 8.88
CA GLU A 5 2.45 10.90 8.27
C GLU A 5 3.25 9.83 9.02
N LYS A 6 3.05 8.57 8.62
CA LYS A 6 3.94 7.50 9.09
C LYS A 6 5.28 7.69 8.39
N ASN A 7 6.23 8.34 9.07
CA ASN A 7 7.61 8.40 8.62
C ASN A 7 8.26 7.02 8.80
N TYR A 8 8.18 6.18 7.77
CA TYR A 8 8.80 4.85 7.80
C TYR A 8 10.33 4.90 7.85
N MET A 9 10.95 6.05 7.55
CA MET A 9 12.40 6.20 7.60
C MET A 9 12.96 6.29 9.02
N GLU A 10 12.10 6.56 10.01
CA GLU A 10 12.48 6.61 11.44
C GLU A 10 12.18 5.29 12.17
N LYS A 11 11.48 4.36 11.52
CA LYS A 11 11.11 3.09 12.13
C LYS A 11 12.23 2.07 12.03
N THR A 12 12.33 1.25 13.07
CA THR A 12 13.13 0.04 13.01
C THR A 12 12.52 -0.96 12.01
N ARG A 13 13.34 -1.92 11.62
CA ARG A 13 12.92 -3.03 10.76
C ARG A 13 11.77 -3.81 11.39
N GLU A 14 11.86 -4.10 12.69
CA GLU A 14 10.89 -4.89 13.43
C GLU A 14 9.53 -4.19 13.51
N GLU A 15 9.51 -2.90 13.83
CA GLU A 15 8.29 -2.08 13.83
C GLU A 15 7.63 -2.01 12.45
N THR A 16 8.44 -1.96 11.39
CA THR A 16 7.94 -1.94 10.01
C THR A 16 7.31 -3.27 9.61
N ILE A 17 7.94 -4.38 9.99
CA ILE A 17 7.43 -5.75 9.76
C ILE A 17 6.10 -5.95 10.50
N GLU A 18 6.01 -5.49 11.74
CA GLU A 18 4.78 -5.54 12.55
C GLU A 18 3.66 -4.69 11.94
N ASP A 19 3.95 -3.44 11.58
CA ASP A 19 3.00 -2.54 10.92
C ASP A 19 2.46 -3.14 9.62
N LEU A 20 3.34 -3.74 8.82
CA LEU A 20 2.99 -4.37 7.56
C LEU A 20 2.40 -5.76 7.72
N LYS A 21 2.29 -6.31 8.95
CA LYS A 21 1.80 -7.67 9.25
C LYS A 21 2.34 -8.71 8.26
N SER A 22 3.63 -8.61 7.95
CA SER A 22 4.28 -9.43 6.93
C SER A 22 5.28 -10.38 7.57
N ASN A 23 5.57 -11.50 6.91
CA ASN A 23 6.73 -12.31 7.26
C ASN A 23 7.89 -11.87 6.37
N GLU A 24 9.06 -11.63 6.96
CA GLU A 24 10.20 -11.15 6.21
C GLU A 24 10.85 -12.23 5.33
N GLN A 25 10.98 -13.44 5.86
CA GLN A 25 11.64 -14.54 5.15
C GLN A 25 10.76 -15.14 4.06
N LYS A 26 9.44 -15.12 4.27
CA LYS A 26 8.46 -15.78 3.39
C LYS A 26 7.61 -14.80 2.58
N GLY A 27 7.67 -13.51 2.89
CA GLY A 27 6.79 -12.51 2.30
C GLY A 27 5.33 -12.71 2.69
N LEU A 28 4.43 -12.32 1.78
CA LEU A 28 2.99 -12.53 1.92
C LEU A 28 2.57 -13.84 1.30
N SER A 29 1.58 -14.50 1.92
CA SER A 29 0.84 -15.54 1.24
C SER A 29 0.04 -14.98 0.05
N GLU A 30 -0.29 -15.85 -0.91
CA GLU A 30 -1.09 -15.48 -2.07
C GLU A 30 -2.44 -14.86 -1.65
N GLN A 31 -3.09 -15.41 -0.61
CA GLN A 31 -4.36 -14.90 -0.11
C GLN A 31 -4.21 -13.50 0.49
N GLN A 32 -3.13 -13.24 1.24
CA GLN A 32 -2.86 -11.90 1.77
C GLN A 32 -2.59 -10.89 0.65
N ALA A 33 -1.83 -11.29 -0.38
CA ALA A 33 -1.58 -10.44 -1.55
C ALA A 33 -2.88 -10.11 -2.30
N LYS A 34 -3.77 -11.10 -2.50
CA LYS A 34 -5.10 -10.89 -3.10
C LYS A 34 -5.95 -9.91 -2.28
N ASN A 35 -5.95 -10.06 -0.96
CA ASN A 35 -6.70 -9.16 -0.08
C ASN A 35 -6.17 -7.72 -0.17
N ARG A 36 -4.85 -7.54 -0.17
CA ARG A 36 -4.23 -6.21 -0.31
C ARG A 36 -4.49 -5.57 -1.67
N LEU A 37 -4.43 -6.34 -2.75
CA LEU A 37 -4.74 -5.84 -4.08
C LEU A 37 -6.19 -5.34 -4.17
N ARG A 38 -7.12 -5.99 -3.46
CA ARG A 38 -8.52 -5.54 -3.35
C ARG A 38 -8.67 -4.27 -2.52
N GLU A 39 -7.92 -4.15 -1.42
CA GLU A 39 -7.99 -3.03 -0.49
C GLU A 39 -7.34 -1.75 -1.06
N TYR A 40 -6.13 -1.86 -1.60
CA TYR A 40 -5.33 -0.71 -2.05
C TYR A 40 -5.38 -0.48 -3.56
N GLY A 41 -5.90 -1.44 -4.33
CA GLY A 41 -5.91 -1.38 -5.78
C GLY A 41 -4.56 -1.73 -6.41
N ARG A 42 -4.49 -1.56 -7.74
CA ARG A 42 -3.28 -1.82 -8.51
C ARG A 42 -2.22 -0.76 -8.19
N ASN A 43 -0.97 -1.19 -8.04
CA ASN A 43 0.17 -0.29 -7.87
C ASN A 43 0.53 0.38 -9.20
N GLN A 44 -0.30 1.32 -9.63
CA GLN A 44 -0.13 2.09 -10.85
C GLN A 44 -0.75 3.47 -10.65
N PHE A 45 -0.23 4.46 -11.38
CA PHE A 45 -0.87 5.77 -11.40
C PHE A 45 -2.30 5.66 -11.96
N ALA A 46 -3.21 6.44 -11.39
CA ALA A 46 -4.52 6.62 -11.98
C ALA A 46 -4.35 7.18 -13.40
N GLN A 47 -5.08 6.61 -14.35
CA GLN A 47 -5.19 7.26 -15.66
C GLN A 47 -5.92 8.59 -15.46
N LYS A 48 -5.30 9.69 -15.87
CA LYS A 48 -6.00 10.96 -15.98
C LYS A 48 -7.12 10.76 -17.01
N SER A 49 -8.37 10.82 -16.57
CA SER A 49 -9.47 11.08 -17.50
C SER A 49 -9.17 12.42 -18.16
N GLY A 50 -8.85 12.41 -19.45
CA GLY A 50 -8.69 13.64 -20.19
C GLY A 50 -9.97 14.47 -20.04
N VAL A 51 -9.83 15.75 -19.69
CA VAL A 51 -10.91 16.71 -19.87
C VAL A 51 -11.20 16.72 -21.36
N SER A 52 -12.34 16.16 -21.79
CA SER A 52 -12.75 16.29 -23.18
C SER A 52 -12.93 17.78 -23.45
N PRO A 53 -12.23 18.36 -24.45
CA PRO A 53 -12.42 19.77 -24.82
C PRO A 53 -13.83 20.07 -25.37
N TRP A 54 -14.65 19.03 -25.55
CA TRP A 54 -15.96 19.06 -26.19
C TRP A 54 -17.09 18.56 -25.27
N ALA A 55 -16.85 18.40 -23.96
CA ALA A 55 -17.88 18.01 -22.99
C ALA A 55 -18.73 19.20 -22.53
#